data_AF-A0A3M1CMN6-F1
#
_entry.id   AF-A0A3M1CMN6-F1
#
_cell.length_a   1.000
_cell.length_b   1.000
_cell.length_c   1.000
_cell.angle_alpha   90.00
_cell.angle_beta   90.00
_cell.angle_gamma   90.00
#
_symmetry.space_group_name_H-M   'P 1'
#
loop_
_entity.id
_entity.type
_entity.pdbx_description
1 polymer ?
#
loop_
_entity_poly.entity_id
_entity_poly.type
_entity_poly.pdbx_seq_one_letter_code
_entity_poly.pdbx_strand_id
1 'polypeptide(L)'
;MNRRNHIGFLAAASLSLALWACSGGSSPTADGGDGGDGGQAECTVAAQCDDGNPCTDDLCAGGKCVHNNNDDPCDDGQECSTGDHCANGVCVGETTLDCDDGNPCTEDTCSDDEGCVHFPNHAPL
;
A
#
# COMPACT_ATOMS: atom_id res chain seq x y z
N MET A 1 23.42 -57.55 8.03
CA MET A 1 24.74 -57.47 8.69
C MET A 1 25.75 -56.80 7.75
N ASN A 2 26.64 -55.96 8.30
CA ASN A 2 27.81 -55.33 7.67
C ASN A 2 27.56 -54.24 6.61
N ARG A 3 27.72 -52.95 6.92
CA ARG A 3 28.97 -52.17 7.17
C ARG A 3 29.88 -52.06 5.95
N ARG A 4 30.09 -50.82 5.49
CA ARG A 4 31.39 -50.17 5.13
C ARG A 4 31.04 -48.81 4.51
N ASN A 5 31.00 -47.73 5.29
CA ASN A 5 32.14 -46.97 5.81
C ASN A 5 32.99 -46.34 4.70
N HIS A 6 33.01 -45.01 4.73
CA HIS A 6 33.77 -44.05 3.95
C HIS A 6 35.21 -44.47 3.65
N ILE A 7 35.70 -44.17 2.44
CA ILE A 7 37.01 -43.54 2.20
C ILE A 7 37.19 -43.12 0.74
N GLY A 8 37.52 -41.83 0.55
CA GLY A 8 38.37 -41.34 -0.53
C GLY A 8 37.72 -41.17 -1.91
N PHE A 9 37.63 -39.94 -2.39
CA PHE A 9 38.59 -39.43 -3.38
C PHE A 9 38.32 -37.93 -3.60
N LEU A 10 39.25 -37.13 -3.10
CA LEU A 10 39.48 -35.78 -3.59
C LEU A 10 39.85 -35.88 -5.07
N ALA A 11 39.22 -35.06 -5.92
CA ALA A 11 39.91 -34.14 -6.84
C ALA A 11 39.10 -33.82 -8.10
N ALA A 12 39.31 -32.58 -8.53
CA ALA A 12 39.25 -32.09 -9.91
C ALA A 12 37.88 -31.77 -10.51
N ALA A 13 37.62 -30.46 -10.52
CA ALA A 13 36.83 -29.79 -11.54
C ALA A 13 37.23 -30.24 -12.95
N SER A 14 36.25 -30.40 -13.84
CA SER A 14 36.37 -30.15 -15.27
C SER A 14 35.00 -30.08 -15.93
N LEU A 15 34.76 -28.94 -16.55
CA LEU A 15 33.86 -28.64 -17.68
C LEU A 15 33.12 -29.84 -18.28
N SER A 16 31.81 -29.69 -18.49
CA SER A 16 31.26 -29.56 -19.85
C SER A 16 29.73 -29.54 -19.93
N LEU A 17 29.28 -28.77 -20.93
CA LEU A 17 28.08 -28.91 -21.75
C LEU A 17 26.76 -28.25 -21.29
N ALA A 18 26.51 -27.13 -21.98
CA ALA A 18 25.22 -26.50 -22.20
C ALA A 18 24.17 -27.45 -22.79
N LEU A 19 22.92 -27.30 -22.34
CA LEU A 19 21.64 -27.69 -22.95
C LEU A 19 20.57 -26.99 -22.11
N TRP A 20 19.54 -26.30 -22.58
CA TRP A 20 19.06 -25.81 -23.85
C TRP A 20 17.87 -24.90 -23.47
N ALA A 21 17.67 -23.84 -24.25
CA ALA A 21 16.70 -22.77 -24.08
C ALA A 21 15.31 -23.18 -23.55
N CYS A 22 14.82 -22.46 -22.55
CA CYS A 22 13.39 -22.31 -22.31
C CYS A 22 12.96 -20.95 -22.86
N SER A 23 12.09 -21.00 -23.86
CA SER A 23 11.60 -19.87 -24.65
C SER A 23 10.61 -19.03 -23.87
N GLY A 24 10.81 -17.71 -23.89
CA GLY A 24 9.75 -16.70 -24.04
C GLY A 24 8.77 -16.52 -22.88
N GLY A 25 8.95 -15.43 -22.14
CA GLY A 25 7.97 -14.93 -21.17
C GLY A 25 8.55 -13.78 -20.37
N SER A 26 8.90 -12.69 -21.05
CA SER A 26 9.28 -11.44 -20.38
C SER A 26 8.06 -10.95 -19.59
N SER A 27 8.16 -11.00 -18.26
CA SER A 27 7.28 -10.28 -17.36
C SER A 27 7.20 -8.82 -17.80
N PRO A 28 6.00 -8.19 -17.85
CA PRO A 28 5.93 -6.77 -18.15
C PRO A 28 6.64 -6.01 -17.02
N THR A 29 7.73 -5.36 -17.38
CA THR A 29 8.49 -4.46 -16.54
C THR A 29 7.61 -3.26 -16.20
N ALA A 30 7.23 -3.14 -14.94
CA ALA A 30 7.04 -1.84 -14.32
C ALA A 30 8.43 -1.22 -14.15
N ASP A 31 8.86 -0.46 -15.17
CA ASP A 31 9.82 0.64 -15.05
C ASP A 31 9.81 1.38 -16.40
N GLY A 32 8.93 2.36 -16.53
CA GLY A 32 8.81 3.20 -17.72
C GLY A 32 9.48 4.55 -17.52
N GLY A 33 10.77 4.56 -17.22
CA GLY A 33 11.55 5.79 -17.04
C GLY A 33 12.90 5.73 -17.75
N ASP A 34 12.94 6.05 -19.05
CA ASP A 34 14.17 6.50 -19.72
C ASP A 34 13.89 7.36 -20.97
N GLY A 35 14.19 8.66 -20.86
CA GLY A 35 14.85 9.48 -21.89
C GLY A 35 14.10 9.96 -23.14
N GLY A 36 14.01 11.29 -23.30
CA GLY A 36 14.26 11.92 -24.62
C GLY A 36 13.37 13.10 -25.05
N ASP A 37 14.00 14.27 -25.11
CA ASP A 37 13.59 15.54 -25.75
C ASP A 37 12.66 15.41 -26.98
N GLY A 38 11.40 15.84 -26.85
CA GLY A 38 10.47 15.84 -27.98
C GLY A 38 9.08 16.42 -27.76
N GLY A 39 8.90 17.40 -26.85
CA GLY A 39 7.63 18.13 -26.72
C GLY A 39 6.38 17.26 -26.55
N GLN A 40 6.45 16.27 -25.67
CA GLN A 40 5.43 15.22 -25.55
C GLN A 40 4.47 15.49 -24.39
N ALA A 41 3.21 15.19 -24.64
CA ALA A 41 2.17 15.09 -23.64
C ALA A 41 2.62 14.17 -22.49
N GLU A 42 2.58 14.67 -21.26
CA GLU A 42 2.87 13.98 -19.99
C GLU A 42 1.92 12.78 -19.77
N CYS A 43 0.72 12.84 -20.35
CA CYS A 43 -0.28 11.78 -20.30
C CYS A 43 -1.06 11.69 -21.63
N THR A 44 -1.69 10.54 -21.86
CA THR A 44 -2.63 10.32 -22.98
C THR A 44 -3.96 9.73 -22.53
N VAL A 45 -4.01 9.15 -21.33
CA VAL A 45 -5.21 8.63 -20.67
C VAL A 45 -5.19 8.97 -19.18
N ALA A 46 -6.37 9.03 -18.56
CA ALA A 46 -6.53 9.34 -17.14
C ALA A 46 -5.72 8.43 -16.21
N ALA A 47 -5.66 7.12 -16.51
CA ALA A 47 -4.93 6.14 -15.69
C ALA A 47 -3.40 6.36 -15.61
N GLN A 48 -2.83 7.23 -16.45
CA GLN A 48 -1.41 7.62 -16.35
C GLN A 48 -1.17 8.75 -15.34
N CYS A 49 -2.25 9.38 -14.89
CA CYS A 49 -2.25 10.48 -13.94
C CYS A 49 -2.69 10.02 -12.55
N ASP A 50 -2.79 8.72 -12.30
CA ASP A 50 -3.12 8.21 -10.97
C ASP A 50 -2.02 8.62 -9.97
N ASP A 51 -2.37 9.53 -9.06
CA ASP A 51 -1.49 10.00 -7.99
C ASP A 51 -1.66 9.21 -6.69
N GLY A 52 -2.54 8.21 -6.69
CA GLY A 52 -2.88 7.38 -5.55
C GLY A 52 -3.75 8.07 -4.50
N ASN A 53 -4.26 9.28 -4.76
CA ASN A 53 -5.14 9.99 -3.85
C ASN A 53 -6.61 9.70 -4.18
N PRO A 54 -7.37 9.00 -3.31
CA PRO A 54 -8.79 8.73 -3.55
C PRO A 54 -9.64 10.01 -3.58
N CYS A 55 -9.13 11.11 -3.04
CA CYS A 55 -9.80 12.40 -2.99
C CYS A 55 -9.61 13.30 -4.21
N THR A 56 -9.01 12.75 -5.27
CA THR A 56 -8.87 13.45 -6.54
C THR A 56 -9.32 12.58 -7.70
N ASP A 57 -10.06 13.19 -8.62
CA ASP A 57 -10.37 12.61 -9.91
C ASP A 57 -9.25 12.93 -10.89
N ASP A 58 -8.53 11.89 -11.30
CA ASP A 58 -7.43 12.01 -12.24
C ASP A 58 -7.90 12.12 -13.68
N LEU A 59 -7.51 13.20 -14.34
CA LEU A 59 -7.85 13.47 -15.73
C LEU A 59 -6.60 13.84 -16.51
N CYS A 60 -6.46 13.22 -17.68
CA CYS A 60 -5.51 13.69 -18.67
C CYS A 60 -6.16 14.74 -19.58
N ALA A 61 -5.74 16.00 -19.47
CA ALA A 61 -6.26 17.11 -20.26
C ALA A 61 -5.14 17.82 -21.01
N GLY A 62 -5.19 17.80 -22.35
CA GLY A 62 -4.21 18.50 -23.19
C GLY A 62 -2.78 17.95 -23.07
N GLY A 63 -2.65 16.68 -22.67
CA GLY A 63 -1.36 16.07 -22.41
C GLY A 63 -0.74 16.45 -21.07
N LYS A 64 -1.54 16.93 -20.12
CA LYS A 64 -1.13 17.24 -18.76
C LYS A 64 -2.08 16.57 -17.77
N CYS A 65 -1.53 16.10 -16.66
CA CYS A 65 -2.33 15.57 -15.56
C CYS A 65 -3.01 16.70 -14.80
N VAL A 66 -4.30 16.50 -14.55
CA VAL A 66 -5.16 17.37 -13.77
C VAL A 66 -5.83 16.50 -12.72
N HIS A 67 -5.68 16.90 -11.46
CA HIS A 67 -6.25 16.22 -10.30
C HIS A 67 -7.31 17.16 -9.73
N ASN A 68 -8.58 16.83 -9.91
CA ASN A 68 -9.68 17.66 -9.40
C ASN A 68 -10.16 17.07 -8.08
N ASN A 69 -10.24 17.90 -7.04
CA ASN A 69 -10.79 17.47 -5.76
C ASN A 69 -12.23 16.96 -5.93
N ASN A 70 -12.52 15.82 -5.32
CA ASN A 70 -13.87 15.27 -5.21
C ASN A 70 -14.35 15.33 -3.75
N ASP A 71 -15.61 14.95 -3.53
CA ASP A 71 -16.28 14.88 -2.22
C ASP A 71 -16.74 13.44 -1.91
N ASP A 72 -16.08 12.45 -2.51
CA ASP A 72 -16.44 11.04 -2.36
C ASP A 72 -16.04 10.50 -0.98
N PRO A 73 -16.64 9.37 -0.53
CA PRO A 73 -16.21 8.69 0.69
C PRO A 73 -14.76 8.21 0.56
N CYS A 74 -14.00 8.38 1.63
CA CYS A 74 -12.63 7.91 1.72
C CYS A 74 -12.38 7.33 3.12
N ASP A 75 -11.14 6.95 3.40
CA ASP A 75 -10.69 6.48 4.71
C ASP A 75 -9.44 7.30 5.07
N ASP A 76 -9.51 8.08 6.15
CA ASP A 76 -8.39 8.93 6.57
C ASP A 76 -7.34 8.15 7.38
N GLY A 77 -7.59 6.85 7.61
CA GLY A 77 -6.72 5.92 8.32
C GLY A 77 -6.72 6.12 9.82
N GLN A 78 -7.65 6.91 10.37
CA GLN A 78 -7.83 7.07 11.81
C GLN A 78 -9.00 6.19 12.26
N GLU A 79 -8.76 5.20 13.12
CA GLU A 79 -9.85 4.35 13.62
C GLU A 79 -10.89 5.14 14.47
N CYS A 80 -10.53 6.37 14.85
CA CYS A 80 -11.34 7.27 15.65
C CYS A 80 -12.14 8.27 14.84
N SER A 81 -12.00 8.32 13.53
CA SER A 81 -12.84 9.12 12.66
C SER A 81 -14.01 8.27 12.16
N THR A 82 -15.15 8.93 11.94
CA THR A 82 -16.30 8.32 11.28
C THR A 82 -16.90 9.31 10.30
N GLY A 83 -17.49 8.78 9.22
CA GLY A 83 -18.08 9.60 8.18
C GLY A 83 -17.03 10.29 7.30
N ASP A 84 -15.90 9.63 7.10
CA ASP A 84 -14.77 10.13 6.33
C ASP A 84 -15.18 10.46 4.90
N HIS A 85 -14.77 11.64 4.47
CA HIS A 85 -15.06 12.15 3.13
C HIS A 85 -13.91 13.01 2.64
N CYS A 86 -13.85 13.12 1.32
CA CYS A 86 -12.87 13.96 0.68
C CYS A 86 -13.26 15.43 0.83
N ALA A 87 -12.32 16.25 1.32
CA ALA A 87 -12.48 17.69 1.42
C ALA A 87 -11.20 18.37 0.96
N ASN A 88 -11.29 19.20 -0.09
CA ASN A 88 -10.15 19.93 -0.65
C ASN A 88 -8.97 19.01 -1.08
N GLY A 89 -9.27 17.79 -1.54
CA GLY A 89 -8.25 16.84 -2.01
C GLY A 89 -7.55 16.07 -0.89
N VAL A 90 -8.08 16.12 0.33
CA VAL A 90 -7.58 15.38 1.49
C VAL A 90 -8.74 14.61 2.11
N CYS A 91 -8.49 13.38 2.54
CA CYS A 91 -9.49 12.63 3.29
C CYS A 91 -9.59 13.18 4.71
N VAL A 92 -10.80 13.51 5.17
CA VAL A 92 -11.05 14.05 6.50
C VAL A 92 -12.22 13.34 7.18
N GLY A 93 -12.04 13.00 8.45
CA GLY A 93 -13.12 12.57 9.33
C GLY A 93 -14.11 13.69 9.68
N GLU A 94 -15.40 13.37 9.66
CA GLU A 94 -16.48 14.29 10.08
C GLU A 94 -16.63 14.31 11.61
N THR A 95 -16.67 13.13 12.24
CA THR A 95 -17.01 12.98 13.66
C THR A 95 -16.02 12.05 14.35
N THR A 96 -15.69 12.36 15.60
CA THR A 96 -14.94 11.44 16.48
C THR A 96 -15.82 10.27 16.90
N LEU A 97 -15.29 9.05 16.80
CA LEU A 97 -15.93 7.82 17.26
C LEU A 97 -16.27 7.92 18.76
N ASP A 98 -17.52 7.63 19.09
CA ASP A 98 -17.96 7.53 20.48
C ASP A 98 -17.58 6.17 21.05
N CYS A 99 -16.67 6.20 22.02
CA CYS A 99 -16.13 5.01 22.68
C CYS A 99 -16.74 4.77 24.07
N ASP A 100 -17.83 5.42 24.46
CA ASP A 100 -18.49 5.16 25.74
C ASP A 100 -19.03 3.71 25.79
N ASP A 101 -18.49 2.89 26.72
CA ASP A 101 -18.95 1.51 26.93
C ASP A 101 -20.12 1.40 27.94
N GLY A 102 -20.55 2.54 28.48
CA GLY A 102 -21.61 2.66 29.47
C GLY A 102 -21.21 2.19 30.88
N ASN A 103 -19.92 1.88 31.12
CA ASN A 103 -19.44 1.46 32.42
C ASN A 103 -18.75 2.64 33.16
N PRO A 104 -19.30 3.10 34.31
CA PRO A 104 -18.72 4.24 35.03
C PRO A 104 -17.36 3.95 35.66
N CYS A 105 -16.94 2.68 35.71
CA CYS A 105 -15.66 2.24 36.23
C CYS A 105 -14.57 2.17 35.14
N THR A 106 -14.85 2.62 33.92
CA THR A 106 -13.88 2.70 32.82
C THR A 106 -13.65 4.15 32.42
N GLU A 107 -12.43 4.43 31.98
CA GLU A 107 -12.07 5.63 31.24
C GLU A 107 -11.92 5.21 29.79
N ASP A 108 -12.82 5.75 28.96
CA ASP A 108 -12.91 5.43 27.54
C ASP A 108 -12.09 6.44 26.76
N THR A 109 -11.28 5.95 25.83
CA THR A 109 -10.46 6.79 24.96
C THR A 109 -10.48 6.17 23.57
N CYS A 110 -10.43 7.02 22.55
CA CYS A 110 -10.21 6.55 21.20
C CYS A 110 -8.73 6.73 20.84
N SER A 111 -8.10 5.66 20.35
CA SER A 111 -6.74 5.62 19.83
C SER A 111 -6.78 5.45 18.32
N ASP A 112 -6.13 6.34 17.56
CA ASP A 112 -6.17 6.26 16.09
C ASP A 112 -5.57 4.95 15.55
N ASP A 113 -4.72 4.26 16.33
CA ASP A 113 -4.09 2.98 15.96
C ASP A 113 -4.88 1.73 16.42
N GLU A 114 -5.68 1.86 17.50
CA GLU A 114 -6.32 0.71 18.17
C GLU A 114 -7.86 0.79 18.16
N GLY A 115 -8.43 1.93 17.77
CA GLY A 115 -9.84 2.25 17.92
C GLY A 115 -10.21 2.54 19.38
N CYS A 116 -11.41 2.13 19.79
CA CYS A 116 -11.88 2.33 21.16
C CYS A 116 -11.11 1.46 22.17
N VAL A 117 -10.49 2.14 23.15
CA VAL A 117 -9.79 1.54 24.28
C VAL A 117 -10.45 1.95 25.59
N HIS A 118 -10.62 0.98 26.49
CA HIS A 118 -11.32 1.17 27.77
C HIS A 118 -10.42 0.75 28.92
N PHE A 119 -10.06 1.68 29.80
CA PHE A 119 -9.17 1.42 30.92
C PHE A 119 -9.92 1.46 32.26
N PRO A 120 -9.67 0.52 33.19
CA PRO A 120 -10.28 0.60 34.51
C PRO A 120 -9.91 1.91 35.21
N ASN A 121 -10.91 2.73 35.53
CA ASN A 121 -10.72 3.91 36.34
C ASN A 121 -10.83 3.50 37.83
N HIS A 122 -10.00 4.08 38.68
CA HIS A 122 -10.01 3.78 40.12
C HIS A 122 -11.04 4.64 40.87
N ALA A 123 -12.17 4.98 40.24
CA ALA A 123 -13.21 5.74 40.91
C ALA A 123 -13.79 4.89 42.06
N PRO A 124 -13.71 5.36 43.32
CA PRO A 124 -14.36 4.65 44.42
C PRO A 124 -15.89 4.77 44.25
N LEU A 125 -16.58 3.63 44.37
CA LEU A 125 -18.05 3.49 44.33
C LEU A 125 -18.76 4.34 45.39
#